data_AF-A0A4Q5QY15-F1
#
_entry.id   AF-A0A4Q5QY15-F1
#
_cell.length_a   1.000
_cell.length_b   1.000
_cell.length_c   1.000
_cell.angle_alpha   90.00
_cell.angle_beta   90.00
_cell.angle_gamma   90.00
#
_symmetry.space_group_name_H-M   'P 1'
#
loop_
_entity.id
_entity.type
_entity.pdbx_description
1 polymer ?
#
loop_
_entity_poly.entity_id
_entity_poly.type
_entity_poly.pdbx_seq_one_letter_code
_entity_poly.pdbx_strand_id
1 'polypeptide(L)'
;MHPLTLADLCKHGRPPLPTEALLNSANFTLQILPSRLAHRIQSLRALPYIVVANPNVSKIHSNYVHSLSTLLPYAERKIETLQDEIDFTEVMADLVHTHSNTARCSRT
;
A
#
# COMPACT_ATOMS: atom_id res chain seq x y z
N MET A 1 -5.32 11.86 -7.82
CA MET A 1 -4.15 11.02 -7.52
C MET A 1 -2.89 11.84 -7.70
N HIS A 2 -1.93 11.76 -6.78
CA HIS A 2 -0.62 12.39 -6.94
C HIS A 2 0.24 11.58 -7.94
N PRO A 3 0.63 12.15 -9.10
CA PRO A 3 1.50 11.49 -10.05
C PRO A 3 2.92 11.46 -9.50
N LEU A 4 3.52 10.28 -9.36
CA LEU A 4 4.91 10.13 -8.94
C LEU A 4 5.82 10.35 -10.13
N THR A 5 6.84 11.20 -9.97
CA THR A 5 7.87 11.38 -11.00
C THR A 5 9.10 10.53 -10.69
N LEU A 6 9.91 10.22 -11.71
CA LEU A 6 11.20 9.54 -11.51
C LEU A 6 12.11 10.33 -10.57
N ALA A 7 12.04 11.66 -10.62
CA ALA A 7 12.78 12.53 -9.70
C ALA A 7 12.37 12.30 -8.23
N ASP A 8 11.08 12.06 -7.96
CA ASP A 8 10.62 11.77 -6.60
C ASP A 8 11.10 10.41 -6.10
N LEU A 9 11.25 9.42 -6.99
CA LEU A 9 11.85 8.13 -6.65
C LEU A 9 13.36 8.24 -6.40
N CYS A 10 14.07 9.05 -7.17
CA CYS A 10 15.52 9.27 -6.99
C CYS A 10 15.87 10.03 -5.70
N LYS A 11 14.96 10.83 -5.14
CA LYS A 11 15.15 11.54 -3.86
C LYS A 11 15.26 10.60 -2.65
N HIS A 12 14.68 9.41 -2.73
CA HIS A 12 14.73 8.39 -1.67
C HIS A 12 15.99 7.50 -1.76
N GLY A 13 17.11 8.08 -2.24
CA GLY A 13 18.35 7.40 -2.64
C GLY A 13 19.15 6.67 -1.54
N ARG A 14 20.35 6.21 -1.91
CA ARG A 14 21.18 5.21 -1.18
C ARG A 14 21.36 5.50 0.33
N PRO A 15 21.27 4.47 1.20
CA PRO A 15 21.52 4.61 2.64
C PRO A 15 22.92 5.15 2.98
N PRO A 16 23.10 5.78 4.15
CA PRO A 16 22.08 6.05 5.17
C PRO A 16 21.29 7.34 4.89
N LEU A 17 19.96 7.26 4.96
CA LEU A 17 19.08 8.42 4.90
C LEU A 17 19.02 9.10 6.27
N PRO A 18 18.93 10.44 6.34
CA PRO A 18 18.70 11.12 7.61
C PRO A 18 17.31 10.78 8.17
N THR A 19 17.17 10.77 9.49
CA THR A 19 15.92 10.44 10.19
C THR A 19 14.72 11.23 9.66
N GLU A 20 14.88 12.52 9.39
CA GLU A 20 13.82 13.37 8.85
C GLU A 20 13.35 12.90 7.46
N ALA A 21 14.26 12.40 6.61
CA ALA A 21 13.90 11.88 5.30
C ALA A 21 13.12 10.56 5.39
N LEU A 22 13.44 9.70 6.36
CA LEU A 22 12.69 8.47 6.63
C LEU A 22 11.26 8.77 7.08
N LEU A 23 11.11 9.69 8.05
CA LEU A 23 9.80 10.12 8.54
C LEU A 23 8.98 10.78 7.43
N ASN A 24 9.59 11.64 6.62
CA ASN A 24 8.92 12.28 5.49
C ASN A 24 8.47 11.25 4.44
N SER A 25 9.30 10.25 4.14
CA SER A 25 8.97 9.14 3.22
C SER A 25 7.78 8.32 3.73
N ALA A 26 7.79 7.97 5.01
CA ALA A 26 6.72 7.19 5.64
C ALA A 26 5.39 7.96 5.63
N ASN A 27 5.40 9.24 6.04
CA ASN A 27 4.22 10.09 6.03
C ASN A 27 3.69 10.37 4.61
N PHE A 28 4.58 10.56 3.62
CA PHE A 28 4.19 10.70 2.22
C PHE A 28 3.50 9.43 1.70
N THR A 29 4.01 8.26 2.06
CA THR A 29 3.41 6.98 1.72
C THR A 29 2.02 6.84 2.32
N LEU A 30 1.86 7.16 3.61
CA LEU A 30 0.55 7.17 4.29
C LEU A 30 -0.47 8.13 3.67
N GLN A 31 -0.03 9.27 3.14
CA GLN A 31 -0.94 10.23 2.49
C GLN A 31 -1.54 9.67 1.19
N ILE A 32 -0.78 8.85 0.46
CA ILE A 32 -1.14 8.44 -0.91
C ILE A 32 -1.72 7.02 -0.94
N LEU A 33 -1.17 6.10 -0.13
CA LEU A 33 -1.46 4.68 -0.23
C LEU A 33 -2.92 4.32 0.08
N PRO A 34 -3.58 4.84 1.15
CA PRO A 34 -4.98 4.53 1.45
C PRO A 34 -5.93 4.94 0.31
N SER A 35 -5.72 6.13 -0.27
CA SER A 35 -6.50 6.60 -1.43
C SER A 35 -6.35 5.67 -2.64
N ARG A 36 -5.11 5.23 -2.93
CA ARG A 36 -4.85 4.28 -4.03
C ARG A 36 -5.52 2.92 -3.80
N LEU A 37 -5.47 2.40 -2.58
CA LEU A 37 -6.14 1.15 -2.22
C LEU A 37 -7.66 1.28 -2.34
N ALA A 38 -8.25 2.36 -1.83
CA ALA A 38 -9.69 2.61 -1.92
C ALA A 38 -10.16 2.66 -3.39
N HIS A 39 -9.43 3.36 -4.25
CA HIS A 39 -9.72 3.38 -5.69
C HIS A 39 -9.61 1.98 -6.31
N ARG A 40 -8.61 1.19 -5.94
CA ARG A 40 -8.44 -0.18 -6.44
C ARG A 40 -9.61 -1.09 -6.03
N ILE A 41 -10.07 -0.99 -4.78
CA ILE A 41 -11.26 -1.68 -4.28
C ILE A 41 -12.49 -1.28 -5.10
N GLN A 42 -12.68 0.02 -5.34
CA GLN A 42 -13.80 0.53 -6.13
C GLN A 42 -13.76 0.01 -7.58
N SER A 43 -12.59 -0.01 -8.22
CA SER A 43 -12.42 -0.58 -9.55
C SER A 43 -12.79 -2.06 -9.60
N LEU A 44 -12.40 -2.86 -8.59
CA LEU A 44 -12.77 -4.27 -8.50
C LEU A 44 -14.28 -4.47 -8.34
N ARG A 45 -14.95 -3.58 -7.59
CA ARG A 45 -16.41 -3.60 -7.41
C ARG A 45 -17.19 -3.16 -8.65
N ALA A 46 -16.58 -2.36 -9.52
CA ALA A 46 -17.19 -1.89 -10.77
C ALA A 46 -17.11 -2.92 -11.92
N LEU A 47 -16.43 -4.06 -11.71
CA LEU A 47 -16.34 -5.11 -12.72
C LEU A 47 -17.70 -5.78 -12.97
N PRO A 48 -17.96 -6.31 -14.18
CA PRO A 48 -19.16 -7.07 -14.47
C PRO A 48 -19.32 -8.27 -13.52
N TYR A 49 -20.56 -8.59 -13.16
CA TYR A 49 -20.89 -9.63 -12.16
C TYR A 49 -20.19 -10.97 -12.42
N ILE A 50 -20.09 -11.40 -13.68
CA ILE A 50 -19.44 -12.67 -14.07
C ILE A 50 -17.95 -12.72 -13.70
N VAL A 51 -17.28 -11.57 -13.64
CA VAL A 51 -15.86 -11.44 -13.27
C VAL A 51 -15.71 -11.38 -11.75
N VAL A 52 -16.64 -10.71 -11.06
CA VAL A 52 -16.63 -10.61 -9.58
C VAL A 52 -16.93 -11.96 -8.92
N ALA A 53 -17.76 -12.80 -9.56
CA ALA A 53 -18.06 -14.16 -9.10
C ALA A 53 -16.86 -15.12 -9.13
N ASN A 54 -15.75 -14.73 -9.76
CA ASN A 54 -14.53 -15.54 -9.75
C ASN A 54 -13.91 -15.53 -8.34
N PRO A 55 -13.69 -16.71 -7.71
CA PRO A 55 -13.14 -16.80 -6.35
C PRO A 55 -11.74 -16.17 -6.23
N ASN A 56 -10.95 -16.17 -7.30
CA ASN A 56 -9.64 -15.51 -7.32
C ASN A 56 -9.77 -13.99 -7.24
N VAL A 57 -10.74 -13.40 -7.97
CA VAL A 57 -11.02 -11.97 -7.93
C VAL A 57 -11.59 -11.56 -6.58
N SER A 58 -12.51 -12.36 -6.02
CA SER A 58 -13.02 -12.14 -4.67
C SER A 58 -11.91 -12.18 -3.61
N LYS A 59 -10.96 -13.12 -3.72
CA LYS A 59 -9.80 -13.20 -2.82
C LYS A 59 -8.92 -11.95 -2.92
N ILE A 60 -8.64 -11.48 -4.15
CA ILE A 60 -7.88 -10.25 -4.38
C ILE A 60 -8.60 -9.04 -3.76
N HIS A 61 -9.92 -8.92 -3.95
CA HIS A 61 -10.72 -7.86 -3.33
C HIS A 61 -10.63 -7.90 -1.80
N SER A 62 -10.79 -9.08 -1.17
CA SER A 62 -10.66 -9.24 0.28
C SER A 62 -9.26 -8.85 0.78
N ASN A 63 -8.20 -9.20 0.05
CA ASN A 63 -6.83 -8.78 0.38
C ASN A 63 -6.69 -7.25 0.37
N TYR A 64 -7.24 -6.56 -0.64
CA TYR A 64 -7.20 -5.10 -0.70
C TYR A 64 -7.99 -4.44 0.45
N VAL A 65 -9.17 -4.98 0.79
CA VAL A 65 -9.96 -4.49 1.92
C VAL A 65 -9.21 -4.68 3.24
N HIS A 66 -8.62 -5.87 3.45
CA HIS A 66 -7.82 -6.14 4.62
C HIS A 66 -6.62 -5.19 4.73
N SER A 67 -5.85 -5.03 3.66
CA SER A 67 -4.72 -4.08 3.62
C SER A 67 -5.12 -2.65 3.94
N LEU A 68 -6.26 -2.18 3.42
CA LEU A 68 -6.76 -0.84 3.77
C LEU A 68 -7.10 -0.76 5.27
N SER A 69 -7.77 -1.77 5.82
CA SER A 69 -8.12 -1.83 7.24
C SER A 69 -6.89 -1.82 8.15
N THR A 70 -5.80 -2.50 7.76
CA THR A 70 -4.54 -2.53 8.52
C THR A 70 -3.84 -1.17 8.51
N LEU A 71 -4.04 -0.37 7.46
CA LEU A 71 -3.45 0.97 7.34
C LEU A 71 -4.27 2.07 8.02
N LEU A 72 -5.56 1.88 8.27
CA LEU A 72 -6.43 2.88 8.90
C LEU A 72 -5.91 3.41 10.26
N PRO A 73 -5.42 2.57 11.19
CA PRO A 73 -4.87 3.05 12.46
C PRO A 73 -3.66 3.98 12.30
N TYR A 74 -2.89 3.80 11.22
CA TYR A 74 -1.75 4.66 10.90
C TYR A 74 -2.17 5.90 10.12
N ALA A 75 -3.33 5.92 9.46
CA ALA A 75 -3.82 7.08 8.73
C ALA A 75 -4.33 8.20 9.64
N GLU A 76 -4.74 7.87 10.87
CA GLU A 76 -5.23 8.83 11.87
C GLU A 76 -4.10 9.56 12.62
N ARG A 77 -2.87 9.04 12.56
CA ARG A 77 -1.71 9.58 13.27
C ARG A 77 -0.56 9.88 12.31
N LYS A 78 0.25 10.89 12.66
CA LYS A 78 1.49 11.18 11.93
C LYS A 78 2.61 10.32 12.52
N ILE A 79 3.48 9.78 11.66
CA ILE A 79 4.70 9.07 12.10
C ILE A 79 5.75 10.12 12.47
N GLU A 80 6.06 10.22 13.76
CA GLU A 80 7.01 11.20 14.29
C GLU A 80 8.24 10.55 14.94
N THR A 81 8.12 9.29 15.38
CA THR A 81 9.20 8.58 16.04
C THR A 81 9.84 7.54 15.12
N LEU A 82 11.10 7.22 15.38
CA LEU A 82 11.80 6.13 14.68
C LEU A 82 11.15 4.76 14.97
N GLN A 83 10.59 4.57 16.17
CA GLN A 83 9.91 3.32 16.49
C GLN A 83 8.64 3.16 15.66
N ASP A 84 7.83 4.21 15.52
CA ASP A 84 6.64 4.18 14.67
C ASP A 84 7.01 3.93 13.19
N GLU A 85 8.16 4.44 12.73
CA GLU A 85 8.66 4.18 11.37
C GLU A 85 9.03 2.72 11.16
N ILE A 86 9.73 2.10 12.13
CA ILE A 86 10.08 0.68 12.08
C ILE A 86 8.83 -0.19 12.05
N ASP A 87 7.89 0.07 12.96
CA ASP A 87 6.63 -0.68 13.04
C ASP A 87 5.81 -0.52 11.75
N PHE A 88 5.77 0.70 11.20
CA PHE A 88 5.10 0.96 9.93
C PHE A 88 5.78 0.24 8.76
N THR A 89 7.10 0.23 8.71
CA THR A 89 7.87 -0.46 7.67
C THR A 89 7.67 -1.98 7.74
N GLU A 90 7.56 -2.57 8.92
CA GLU A 90 7.21 -3.98 9.11
C GLU A 90 5.82 -4.30 8.56
N VAL A 91 4.81 -3.50 8.92
CA VAL A 91 3.45 -3.63 8.37
C VAL A 91 3.45 -3.50 6.84
N MET A 92 4.19 -2.54 6.29
CA MET A 92 4.32 -2.35 4.85
C MET A 92 4.97 -3.55 4.16
N ALA A 93 5.97 -4.17 4.78
CA ALA A 93 6.60 -5.39 4.26
C ALA A 93 5.60 -6.55 4.19
N ASP A 94 4.78 -6.72 5.23
CA ASP A 94 3.72 -7.73 5.28
C ASP A 94 2.63 -7.50 4.24
N LEU A 95 2.21 -6.25 4.03
CA LEU A 95 1.30 -5.90 2.95
C LEU A 95 1.88 -6.29 1.59
N VAL A 96 3.13 -5.89 1.31
CA VAL A 96 3.80 -6.24 0.04
C VAL A 96 3.89 -7.75 -0.14
N HIS A 97 4.21 -8.49 0.92
CA HIS A 97 4.25 -9.96 0.88
C HIS A 97 2.88 -10.57 0.57
N THR A 98 1.82 -10.08 1.22
CA THR A 98 0.44 -10.51 1.01
C THR A 98 -0.01 -10.28 -0.44
N HIS A 99 0.39 -9.16 -1.04
CA HIS A 99 0.08 -8.85 -2.44
C HIS A 99 1.01 -9.56 -3.44
N SER A 100 2.22 -9.96 -3.06
CA SER A 100 3.16 -10.69 -3.94
C SER A 100 2.60 -12.05 -4.40
N ASN A 101 1.77 -12.70 -3.58
CA ASN A 101 1.11 -13.95 -3.94
C ASN A 101 -0.08 -13.78 -4.89
N THR A 102 -0.62 -12.57 -5.06
CA THR A 102 -1.70 -12.32 -6.04
C THR A 102 -1.21 -12.32 -7.48
N ALA A 103 0.07 -12.01 -7.72
CA ALA A 103 0.67 -11.98 -9.06
C ALA A 103 0.90 -13.38 -9.68
N ARG A 104 0.83 -14.46 -8.88
CA ARG A 104 1.02 -15.84 -9.39
C ARG A 104 -0.24 -16.41 -10.08
N CYS A 105 -1.39 -15.75 -9.97
CA CYS A 105 -2.66 -16.26 -10.50
C CYS A 105 -2.89 -16.02 -12.01
N SER A 106 -1.89 -15.51 -12.75
CA SER A 106 -1.96 -15.31 -14.21
C SER A 106 -1.05 -16.25 -15.03
N ARG A 107 -0.53 -17.33 -14.43
CA ARG A 107 0.23 -18.38 -15.11
C ARG A 107 -0.19 -19.77 -14.63
N THR A 108 -1.37 -20.20 -15.07
CA THR A 108 -1.75 -21.61 -15.26
C THR A 108 -2.72 -21.67 -16.41
#